data_AF-A0A959J3N7-F1
#
_entry.id   AF-A0A959J3N7-F1
#
_cell.length_a   1.000
_cell.length_b   1.000
_cell.length_c   1.000
_cell.angle_alpha   90.00
_cell.angle_beta   90.00
_cell.angle_gamma   90.00
#
_symmetry.space_group_name_H-M   'P 1'
#
loop_
_entity.id
_entity.type
_entity.pdbx_description
1 polymer ?
#
loop_
_entity_poly.entity_id
_entity_poly.type
_entity_poly.pdbx_seq_one_letter_code
_entity_poly.pdbx_strand_id
1 'polypeptide(L)'
;MHKEKKDKHFLNKPVYEGGPKAMKNFVREHLKYPEEALKAKVEGSVKVKYSIDFKGNVTSTKVISTLGHGCDEEAARIVKMFKFQVPKNRKIKVVFYKNITIHFRLPKPQLTPVATNIQYNITITKQPKKPTVIKKEEQKKSGSYSYTVEL
;
A
#
# COMPACT_ATOMS: atom_id res chain seq x y z
N MET A 1 -20.07 37.74 -25.78
CA MET A 1 -20.50 37.18 -24.47
C MET A 1 -20.09 35.72 -24.37
N HIS A 2 -19.22 35.34 -23.43
CA HIS A 2 -19.02 33.93 -23.11
C HIS A 2 -20.15 33.45 -22.20
N LYS A 3 -20.88 32.43 -22.66
CA LYS A 3 -21.91 31.74 -21.87
C LYS A 3 -21.19 30.79 -20.91
N GLU A 4 -21.27 31.04 -19.61
CA GLU A 4 -20.72 30.10 -18.62
C GLU A 4 -21.36 28.73 -18.80
N LYS A 5 -20.52 27.71 -19.06
CA LYS A 5 -20.99 26.33 -19.20
C LYS A 5 -21.36 25.83 -17.81
N LYS A 6 -22.66 25.79 -17.49
CA LYS A 6 -23.19 25.17 -16.25
C LYS A 6 -22.54 23.80 -16.04
N ASP A 7 -22.07 23.55 -14.82
CA ASP A 7 -21.41 22.29 -14.46
C ASP A 7 -22.26 21.08 -14.86
N LYS A 8 -21.66 20.15 -15.61
CA LYS A 8 -22.31 18.89 -16.03
C LYS A 8 -22.63 17.96 -14.85
N HIS A 9 -22.01 18.18 -13.70
CA HIS A 9 -22.21 17.37 -12.50
C HIS A 9 -23.08 18.12 -11.48
N PHE A 10 -24.18 17.49 -11.07
CA PHE A 10 -25.05 17.99 -10.01
C PHE A 10 -24.38 17.94 -8.63
N LEU A 11 -23.44 17.00 -8.43
CA LEU A 11 -22.77 16.75 -7.16
C LEU A 11 -21.26 16.59 -7.37
N ASN A 12 -20.48 17.52 -6.80
CA ASN A 12 -19.03 17.44 -6.78
C ASN A 12 -18.59 16.53 -5.62
N LYS A 13 -17.66 15.61 -5.91
CA LYS A 13 -17.20 14.57 -4.97
C LYS A 13 -16.14 15.15 -4.02
N PRO A 14 -16.06 14.68 -2.76
CA PRO A 14 -15.02 15.11 -1.84
C PRO A 14 -13.65 14.56 -2.27
N VAL A 15 -12.61 15.37 -2.14
CA VAL A 15 -11.23 15.04 -2.52
C VAL A 15 -10.34 15.13 -1.28
N TYR A 16 -9.32 14.28 -1.18
CA TYR A 16 -8.33 14.41 -0.10
C TYR A 16 -7.33 15.53 -0.45
N GLU A 17 -6.86 16.29 0.53
CA GLU A 17 -5.91 17.37 0.29
C GLU A 17 -4.58 16.82 -0.24
N GLY A 18 -4.04 17.38 -1.33
CA GLY A 18 -2.92 16.78 -2.06
C GLY A 18 -3.26 15.47 -2.83
N GLY A 19 -4.55 15.12 -2.92
CA GLY A 19 -5.06 14.02 -3.72
C GLY A 19 -4.72 12.62 -3.20
N PRO A 20 -4.86 11.58 -4.05
CA PRO A 20 -4.69 10.18 -3.62
C PRO A 20 -3.24 9.81 -3.28
N LYS A 21 -2.25 10.60 -3.73
CA LYS A 21 -0.83 10.39 -3.38
C LYS A 21 -0.55 10.85 -1.95
N ALA A 22 -0.98 12.07 -1.59
CA ALA A 22 -0.88 12.57 -0.22
C ALA A 22 -1.63 11.67 0.77
N MET A 23 -2.84 11.21 0.43
CA MET A 23 -3.59 10.26 1.26
C MET A 23 -2.82 8.95 1.54
N LYS A 24 -2.12 8.40 0.53
CA LYS A 24 -1.29 7.20 0.69
C LYS A 24 -0.03 7.46 1.53
N ASN A 25 0.58 8.63 1.41
CA ASN A 25 1.73 9.03 2.22
C ASN A 25 1.33 9.23 3.69
N PHE A 26 0.24 9.96 3.95
CA PHE A 26 -0.33 10.15 5.28
C PHE A 26 -0.60 8.81 5.97
N VAL A 27 -1.19 7.83 5.26
CA VAL A 27 -1.36 6.47 5.78
C VAL A 27 -0.02 5.88 6.19
N ARG A 28 1.00 5.89 5.32
CA ARG A 28 2.33 5.33 5.63
C ARG A 28 3.01 5.99 6.83
N GLU A 29 2.92 7.31 6.94
CA GLU A 29 3.50 8.10 8.04
C GLU A 29 2.81 7.83 9.38
N HIS A 30 1.50 7.59 9.37
CA HIS A 30 0.70 7.34 10.57
C HIS A 30 0.43 5.85 10.83
N LEU A 31 0.93 4.95 9.98
CA LEU A 31 0.77 3.50 10.11
C LEU A 31 1.68 2.97 11.20
N LYS A 32 1.07 2.56 12.32
CA LYS A 32 1.75 1.76 13.34
C LYS A 32 1.42 0.30 13.09
N TYR A 33 2.44 -0.55 13.09
CA TYR A 33 2.25 -1.99 12.98
C TYR A 33 1.99 -2.55 14.39
N PRO A 34 0.87 -3.24 14.64
CA PRO A 34 0.61 -3.84 15.95
C PRO A 34 1.69 -4.87 16.32
N GLU A 35 2.08 -4.93 17.59
CA GLU A 35 3.06 -5.92 18.06
C GLU A 35 2.62 -7.35 17.82
N GLU A 36 1.32 -7.65 17.97
CA GLU A 36 0.76 -8.98 17.73
C GLU A 36 0.98 -9.42 16.28
N ALA A 37 0.66 -8.56 15.31
CA ALA A 37 0.86 -8.82 13.90
C ALA A 37 2.36 -8.93 13.53
N LEU A 38 3.25 -8.16 14.19
CA LEU A 38 4.70 -8.32 14.04
C LEU A 38 5.20 -9.66 14.57
N LYS A 39 4.80 -10.06 15.78
CA LYS A 39 5.18 -11.32 16.44
C LYS A 39 4.67 -12.52 15.62
N ALA A 40 3.45 -12.46 15.12
CA ALA A 40 2.84 -13.48 14.27
C ALA A 40 3.30 -13.42 12.79
N LYS A 41 4.08 -12.41 12.39
CA LYS A 41 4.55 -12.17 11.01
C LYS A 41 3.41 -12.14 9.97
N VAL A 42 2.26 -11.59 10.35
CA VAL A 42 1.05 -11.56 9.52
C VAL A 42 1.08 -10.39 8.54
N GLU A 43 1.15 -10.67 7.24
CA GLU A 43 1.02 -9.68 6.17
C GLU A 43 -0.37 -9.72 5.51
N GLY A 44 -0.83 -8.59 4.95
CA GLY A 44 -2.07 -8.59 4.19
C GLY A 44 -2.63 -7.21 3.85
N SER A 45 -3.96 -7.12 3.78
CA SER A 45 -4.65 -5.85 3.55
C SER A 45 -6.00 -5.76 4.25
N VAL A 46 -6.21 -4.66 4.97
CA VAL A 46 -7.48 -4.33 5.60
C VAL A 46 -8.28 -3.42 4.68
N LYS A 47 -9.56 -3.72 4.46
CA LYS A 47 -10.47 -2.85 3.69
C LYS A 47 -11.46 -2.17 4.63
N VAL A 48 -11.43 -0.85 4.67
CA VAL A 48 -12.31 -0.03 5.52
C VAL A 48 -13.28 0.76 4.65
N LYS A 49 -14.58 0.60 4.89
CA LYS A 49 -15.65 1.50 4.41
C LYS A 49 -15.81 2.63 5.41
N TYR A 50 -16.00 3.85 4.93
CA TYR A 50 -16.19 5.00 5.79
C TYR A 50 -17.14 6.03 5.16
N SER A 51 -17.78 6.83 6.02
CA SER A 51 -18.64 7.94 5.62
C SER A 51 -17.95 9.28 5.86
N ILE A 52 -17.97 10.15 4.86
CA ILE A 52 -17.48 11.53 4.92
C ILE A 52 -18.70 12.45 5.05
N ASP A 53 -18.73 13.27 6.09
CA ASP A 53 -19.76 14.29 6.33
C ASP A 53 -19.59 15.51 5.40
N PHE A 54 -20.61 16.37 5.31
CA PHE A 54 -20.55 17.63 4.52
C PHE A 54 -19.43 18.58 4.97
N LYS A 55 -18.92 18.44 6.20
CA LYS A 55 -17.74 19.16 6.73
C LYS A 55 -16.39 18.53 6.36
N GLY A 56 -16.36 17.38 5.69
CA GLY A 56 -15.12 16.69 5.32
C GLY A 56 -14.52 15.77 6.39
N ASN A 57 -15.19 15.64 7.53
CA ASN A 57 -14.79 14.73 8.60
C ASN A 57 -15.30 13.31 8.31
N VAL A 58 -14.51 12.30 8.69
CA VAL A 58 -14.97 10.92 8.72
C VAL A 58 -15.83 10.68 9.96
N THR A 59 -17.07 10.22 9.78
CA THR A 59 -18.05 10.05 10.88
C THR A 59 -18.31 8.61 11.28
N SER A 60 -18.27 7.68 10.33
CA SER A 60 -18.43 6.24 10.58
C SER A 60 -17.37 5.47 9.81
N THR A 61 -16.89 4.38 10.42
CA THR A 61 -15.89 3.47 9.86
C THR A 61 -16.33 2.03 10.12
N LYS A 62 -16.43 1.22 9.07
CA LYS A 62 -16.73 -0.22 9.14
C LYS A 62 -15.68 -1.00 8.37
N VAL A 63 -15.02 -1.94 9.03
CA VAL A 63 -14.12 -2.89 8.37
C VAL A 63 -14.96 -3.86 7.53
N ILE A 64 -14.56 -4.06 6.27
CA ILE A 64 -15.18 -5.03 5.33
C ILE A 64 -14.29 -6.27 5.19
N SER A 65 -12.97 -6.06 5.12
CA SER A 65 -11.97 -7.14 5.04
C SER A 65 -11.07 -6.99 6.26
N THR A 66 -11.18 -7.95 7.17
CA THR A 66 -10.35 -8.08 8.38
C THR A 66 -8.99 -8.69 8.04
N LEU A 67 -7.96 -8.31 8.79
CA LEU A 67 -6.69 -9.04 8.88
C LEU A 67 -6.44 -9.59 10.30
N GLY A 68 -7.12 -9.07 11.33
CA GLY A 68 -6.92 -9.44 12.73
C GLY A 68 -5.64 -8.86 13.34
N HIS A 69 -5.24 -9.39 14.50
CA HIS A 69 -3.97 -9.06 15.19
C HIS A 69 -3.73 -7.56 15.42
N GLY A 70 -4.79 -6.79 15.70
CA GLY A 70 -4.74 -5.33 15.90
C GLY A 70 -4.70 -4.48 14.61
N CYS A 71 -4.61 -5.09 13.43
CA CYS A 71 -4.47 -4.36 12.16
C CYS A 71 -5.76 -3.63 11.77
N ASP A 72 -6.91 -4.15 12.19
CA ASP A 72 -8.22 -3.62 11.85
C ASP A 72 -8.53 -2.33 12.64
N GLU A 73 -8.15 -2.32 13.91
CA GLU A 73 -8.22 -1.20 14.84
C GLU A 73 -7.30 -0.06 14.39
N GLU A 74 -6.06 -0.36 14.05
CA GLU A 74 -5.09 0.63 13.53
C GLU A 74 -5.53 1.20 12.17
N ALA A 75 -6.06 0.35 11.27
CA ALA A 75 -6.64 0.81 10.01
C ALA A 75 -7.85 1.75 10.26
N ALA A 76 -8.75 1.41 11.19
CA ALA A 76 -9.89 2.25 11.55
C ALA A 76 -9.45 3.57 12.19
N ARG A 77 -8.41 3.56 13.05
CA ARG A 77 -7.82 4.76 13.68
C ARG A 77 -7.33 5.74 12.63
N ILE A 78 -6.51 5.29 11.67
CA ILE A 78 -5.95 6.14 10.61
C ILE A 78 -7.07 6.73 9.73
N VAL A 79 -8.09 5.92 9.39
CA VAL A 79 -9.21 6.38 8.56
C VAL A 79 -10.04 7.46 9.27
N LYS A 80 -10.22 7.39 10.60
CA LYS A 80 -10.89 8.44 11.39
C LYS A 80 -10.12 9.76 11.42
N MET A 81 -8.80 9.73 11.25
CA MET A 81 -7.95 10.94 11.23
C MET A 81 -8.02 11.73 9.92
N PHE A 82 -8.54 11.14 8.84
CA PHE A 82 -8.61 11.83 7.54
C PHE A 82 -9.50 13.07 7.57
N LYS A 83 -9.03 14.11 6.88
CA LYS A 83 -9.80 15.30 6.49
C LYS A 83 -9.93 15.35 4.97
N PHE A 84 -11.14 15.60 4.49
CA PHE A 84 -11.44 15.72 3.06
C PHE A 84 -11.94 17.12 2.73
N GLN A 85 -11.49 17.68 1.62
CA GLN A 85 -12.06 18.90 1.07
C GLN A 85 -13.41 18.57 0.40
N VAL A 86 -14.51 19.06 0.96
CA VAL A 86 -15.86 18.89 0.39
C VAL A 86 -16.26 20.16 -0.36
N PRO A 87 -16.48 20.09 -1.69
CA PRO A 87 -16.97 21.23 -2.45
C PRO A 87 -18.41 21.60 -2.06
N LYS A 88 -18.75 22.90 -2.08
CA LYS A 88 -20.08 23.41 -1.72
C LYS A 88 -21.14 23.02 -2.76
N ASN A 89 -21.78 21.88 -2.55
CA ASN A 89 -22.79 21.30 -3.44
C ASN A 89 -24.15 22.02 -3.34
N ARG A 90 -24.26 23.24 -3.88
CA ARG A 90 -25.52 24.01 -4.06
C ARG A 90 -26.42 24.06 -2.81
N LYS A 91 -25.83 24.21 -1.62
CA LYS A 91 -26.46 24.21 -0.28
C LYS A 91 -27.02 22.84 0.21
N ILE A 92 -26.84 21.75 -0.54
CA ILE A 92 -27.24 20.39 -0.13
C ILE A 92 -26.14 19.78 0.76
N LYS A 93 -26.53 19.28 1.94
CA LYS A 93 -25.66 18.47 2.81
C LYS A 93 -25.73 17.02 2.35
N VAL A 94 -24.59 16.43 1.97
CA VAL A 94 -24.51 15.05 1.47
C VAL A 94 -23.42 14.29 2.22
N VAL A 95 -23.74 13.07 2.66
CA VAL A 95 -22.80 12.13 3.24
C VAL A 95 -22.28 11.22 2.13
N PHE A 96 -20.95 11.11 1.99
CA PHE A 96 -20.31 10.30 0.95
C PHE A 96 -19.73 9.01 1.52
N TYR A 97 -20.11 7.87 0.96
CA TYR A 97 -19.49 6.59 1.31
C TYR A 97 -18.27 6.32 0.41
N LYS A 98 -17.15 5.93 1.02
CA LYS A 98 -15.93 5.50 0.33
C LYS A 98 -15.32 4.28 0.98
N ASN A 99 -14.46 3.59 0.22
CA ASN A 99 -13.68 2.46 0.68
C ASN A 99 -12.20 2.78 0.51
N ILE A 100 -11.35 2.36 1.44
CA ILE A 100 -9.88 2.39 1.31
C ILE A 100 -9.32 1.00 1.65
N THR A 101 -8.26 0.61 0.96
CA THR A 101 -7.48 -0.59 1.27
C THR A 101 -6.14 -0.14 1.84
N ILE A 102 -5.82 -0.57 3.06
CA ILE A 102 -4.54 -0.34 3.73
C ILE A 102 -3.76 -1.65 3.68
N HIS A 103 -2.51 -1.59 3.22
CA HIS A 103 -1.66 -2.77 3.10
C HIS A 103 -0.67 -2.84 4.26
N PHE A 104 -0.72 -3.93 5.01
CA PHE A 104 0.26 -4.25 6.06
C PHE A 104 1.29 -5.19 5.45
N ARG A 105 2.54 -4.74 5.39
CA ARG A 105 3.69 -5.50 4.88
C ARG A 105 4.81 -5.38 5.89
N LEU A 106 5.44 -6.49 6.24
CA LEU A 106 6.62 -6.47 7.08
C LEU A 106 7.74 -5.72 6.34
N PRO A 107 8.58 -4.96 7.06
CA PRO A 107 9.82 -4.49 6.48
C PRO A 107 10.65 -5.72 6.11
N LYS A 108 10.90 -5.93 4.82
CA LYS A 108 11.84 -6.97 4.39
C LYS A 108 13.18 -6.70 5.05
N PRO A 109 13.88 -7.71 5.59
CA PRO A 109 15.25 -7.53 6.06
C PRO A 109 16.07 -7.04 4.87
N GLN A 110 16.48 -5.77 4.93
CA GLN A 110 17.35 -5.18 3.94
C GLN A 110 18.69 -5.94 4.06
N LEU A 111 19.14 -6.60 3.01
CA LEU A 111 20.52 -7.11 2.96
C LEU A 111 21.43 -5.89 2.84
N THR A 112 21.77 -5.29 3.97
CA THR A 112 22.83 -4.28 4.03
C THR A 112 24.13 -4.97 3.63
N PRO A 113 24.92 -4.40 2.70
CA PRO A 113 26.29 -4.85 2.51
C PRO A 113 27.08 -4.47 3.77
N VAL A 114 27.16 -5.40 4.72
CA VAL A 114 28.02 -5.26 5.90
C VAL A 114 29.45 -5.25 5.38
N ALA A 115 30.14 -4.13 5.53
CA ALA A 115 31.55 -3.99 5.20
C ALA A 115 32.41 -4.75 6.22
N THR A 116 32.43 -6.08 6.13
CA THR A 116 33.34 -6.93 6.91
C THR A 116 34.74 -6.84 6.31
N ASN A 117 35.64 -6.12 7.00
CA ASN A 117 37.09 -6.25 6.77
C ASN A 117 37.55 -7.61 7.32
N ILE A 118 37.68 -8.60 6.43
CA ILE A 118 38.09 -9.97 6.81
C ILE A 118 39.62 -10.04 6.81
N GLN A 119 40.24 -10.01 7.99
CA GLN A 119 41.67 -10.29 8.16
C GLN A 119 41.89 -11.82 8.15
N TYR A 120 42.58 -12.33 7.15
CA TYR A 120 42.89 -13.76 7.00
C TYR A 120 44.24 -14.14 7.66
N ASN A 121 44.19 -15.07 8.62
CA ASN A 121 45.37 -15.75 9.17
C ASN A 121 45.43 -17.21 8.68
N ILE A 122 46.11 -17.42 7.56
CA ILE A 122 46.28 -18.74 6.93
C ILE A 122 47.46 -19.52 7.54
N THR A 123 47.16 -20.59 8.28
CA THR A 123 48.15 -21.63 8.62
C THR A 123 47.98 -22.82 7.66
N ILE A 124 48.92 -22.96 6.73
CA ILE A 124 48.86 -23.96 5.65
C ILE A 124 49.35 -25.31 6.18
N THR A 125 48.45 -26.26 6.38
CA THR A 125 48.79 -27.70 6.44
C THR A 125 48.23 -28.42 5.21
N LYS A 126 49.03 -29.35 4.66
CA LYS A 126 48.90 -29.84 3.27
C LYS A 126 47.62 -30.66 3.04
N GLN A 127 47.00 -30.46 1.87
CA GLN A 127 45.91 -31.30 1.33
C GLN A 127 46.39 -32.72 0.97
N PRO A 128 45.48 -33.69 0.67
CA PRO A 128 44.99 -33.78 -0.73
C PRO A 128 43.53 -34.30 -0.97
N LYS A 129 42.96 -33.87 -2.12
CA LYS A 129 41.92 -34.51 -3.00
C LYS A 129 40.40 -34.20 -2.84
N LYS A 130 39.78 -34.06 -4.04
CA LYS A 130 38.38 -33.76 -4.50
C LYS A 130 37.33 -34.84 -4.10
N PRO A 131 35.99 -34.57 -4.10
CA PRO A 131 35.10 -34.31 -5.29
C PRO A 131 34.10 -33.12 -5.13
N THR A 132 33.52 -32.43 -6.14
CA THR A 132 32.56 -32.77 -7.26
C THR A 132 31.07 -32.84 -6.86
N VAL A 133 30.14 -32.18 -7.61
CA VAL A 133 28.65 -32.37 -7.83
C VAL A 133 28.02 -31.02 -8.29
N ILE A 134 27.36 -30.81 -9.46
CA ILE A 134 26.09 -31.34 -10.08
C ILE A 134 24.82 -30.72 -9.45
N LYS A 135 23.79 -30.15 -10.11
CA LYS A 135 23.42 -29.81 -11.53
C LYS A 135 22.43 -28.59 -11.55
N LYS A 136 22.08 -27.99 -12.71
CA LYS A 136 20.79 -27.27 -12.93
C LYS A 136 20.37 -27.22 -14.41
N GLU A 137 19.10 -27.54 -14.71
CA GLU A 137 18.47 -27.60 -16.05
C GLU A 137 17.07 -26.93 -16.06
N GLU A 138 16.49 -26.85 -17.25
CA GLU A 138 15.58 -25.84 -17.83
C GLU A 138 14.03 -25.84 -17.58
N GLN A 139 13.47 -24.62 -17.74
CA GLN A 139 12.27 -24.15 -18.50
C GLN A 139 10.87 -24.83 -18.51
N LYS A 140 9.82 -23.98 -18.47
CA LYS A 140 8.86 -23.63 -19.59
C LYS A 140 7.86 -22.55 -19.11
N LYS A 141 7.71 -21.36 -19.74
CA LYS A 141 7.01 -20.92 -21.00
C LYS A 141 5.52 -20.53 -20.83
N SER A 142 5.16 -19.27 -21.19
CA SER A 142 4.15 -18.92 -22.24
C SER A 142 3.83 -17.41 -22.30
N GLY A 143 3.56 -16.88 -23.51
CA GLY A 143 3.03 -15.52 -23.74
C GLY A 143 3.78 -14.74 -24.82
N SER A 144 3.23 -14.65 -26.03
CA SER A 144 3.83 -13.97 -27.20
C SER A 144 2.84 -12.96 -27.79
N TYR A 145 3.35 -11.84 -28.33
CA TYR A 145 2.57 -10.84 -29.06
C TYR A 145 3.23 -10.57 -30.41
N SER A 146 2.41 -10.44 -31.46
CA SER A 146 2.80 -10.12 -32.83
C SER A 146 2.05 -8.90 -33.33
N TYR A 147 2.68 -8.09 -34.17
CA TYR A 147 2.02 -7.04 -34.96
C TYR A 147 2.44 -7.17 -36.42
N THR A 148 1.46 -7.07 -37.32
CA THR A 148 1.65 -6.91 -38.77
C THR A 148 1.62 -5.43 -39.14
N VAL A 149 2.29 -5.09 -40.24
CA VAL A 149 2.26 -3.74 -40.83
C VAL A 149 2.05 -3.90 -42.34
N GLU A 150 1.03 -3.21 -42.86
CA GLU A 150 0.69 -3.03 -44.27
C GLU A 150 0.57 -1.51 -44.47
N LEU A 151 1.02 -0.89 -45.57
CA LEU A 151 1.65 -1.37 -46.81
C LEU A 151 2.77 -0.39 -47.21
#